data_AF-A0A7S4DBX0-F1
#
_entry.id   AF-A0A7S4DBX0-F1
#
_cell.length_a   1.000
_cell.length_b   1.000
_cell.length_c   1.000
_cell.angle_alpha   90.00
_cell.angle_beta   90.00
_cell.angle_gamma   90.00
#
_symmetry.space_group_name_H-M   'P 1'
#
loop_
_entity.id
_entity.type
_entity.pdbx_description
1 polymer ?
#
loop_
_entity_poly.entity_id
_entity_poly.type
_entity_poly.pdbx_seq_one_letter_code
_entity_poly.pdbx_strand_id
1 'polypeptide(L)'
;APPASSRFYLRSSARSCVRVHRRTTRASSRSSGADCHRALLPPAASFCCFVFFSSSPPFFLLLLLRARGARCARGQLVGMACAVLREPPHKAPALGAALRRLGVHALVGLLARTMAAEKQGGMWTADQSKKRSTGGVFFVLLKEMDPDAFADVMQFQRQQRKKMKSTFFVGCKTTTAATVSNNTEEREEHHDLLRKKKYINNEEKEGCSDVAASG
;
A
#
# COMPACT_ATOMS: atom_id res chain seq x y z
N ALA A 1 38.39 -33.06 2.27
CA ALA A 1 38.41 -32.88 0.80
C ALA A 1 36.97 -32.67 0.30
N PRO A 2 36.61 -31.49 -0.20
CA PRO A 2 35.31 -31.27 -0.85
C PRO A 2 35.42 -31.50 -2.38
N PRO A 3 34.40 -32.09 -3.04
CA PRO A 3 34.38 -32.08 -4.50
C PRO A 3 33.83 -30.74 -5.00
N ALA A 4 34.61 -30.15 -5.89
CA ALA A 4 34.25 -29.07 -6.77
C ALA A 4 33.21 -29.55 -7.80
N SER A 5 32.23 -28.71 -8.10
CA SER A 5 31.52 -28.77 -9.38
C SER A 5 30.97 -27.41 -9.74
N SER A 6 31.75 -26.72 -10.56
CA SER A 6 31.37 -25.63 -11.42
C SER A 6 30.32 -26.06 -12.45
N ARG A 7 29.40 -25.17 -12.81
CA ARG A 7 28.84 -25.08 -14.18
C ARG A 7 28.21 -23.72 -14.42
N PHE A 8 28.85 -22.99 -15.33
CA PHE A 8 28.31 -21.88 -16.10
C PHE A 8 27.05 -22.30 -16.88
N TYR A 9 26.09 -21.39 -17.03
CA TYR A 9 25.46 -21.14 -18.34
C TYR A 9 25.09 -19.67 -18.51
N LEU A 10 25.45 -19.17 -19.68
CA LEU A 10 25.23 -17.85 -20.24
C LEU A 10 23.79 -17.65 -20.75
N ARG A 11 23.54 -16.39 -21.10
CA ARG A 11 22.69 -15.87 -22.20
C ARG A 11 21.25 -15.42 -21.88
N SER A 12 21.13 -14.09 -21.97
CA SER A 12 20.30 -13.36 -22.94
C SER A 12 18.80 -13.65 -23.01
N SER A 13 18.01 -12.64 -22.65
CA SER A 13 16.97 -12.16 -23.58
C SER A 13 16.66 -10.71 -23.30
N ALA A 14 17.13 -9.83 -24.17
CA ALA A 14 16.53 -8.53 -24.38
C ALA A 14 15.08 -8.72 -24.81
N ARG A 15 14.14 -8.04 -24.16
CA ARG A 15 12.78 -7.84 -24.69
C ARG A 15 12.53 -6.35 -24.80
N SER A 16 12.77 -5.87 -26.02
CA SER A 16 12.13 -4.68 -26.58
C SER A 16 10.63 -4.94 -26.69
N CYS A 17 9.79 -4.01 -26.23
CA CYS A 17 8.39 -3.92 -26.66
C CYS A 17 7.82 -2.50 -26.44
N VAL A 18 7.82 -1.75 -27.54
CA VAL A 18 6.71 -0.96 -28.09
C VAL A 18 6.01 0.04 -27.16
N ARG A 19 6.36 1.31 -27.37
CA ARG A 19 5.66 2.51 -26.92
C ARG A 19 4.38 2.69 -27.75
N VAL A 20 3.23 2.35 -27.20
CA VAL A 20 1.92 2.59 -27.83
C VAL A 20 1.49 4.03 -27.60
N HIS A 21 1.51 4.86 -28.65
CA HIS A 21 0.86 6.16 -28.66
C HIS A 21 -0.66 5.99 -28.71
N ARG A 22 -1.35 6.28 -27.62
CA ARG A 22 -2.81 6.47 -27.62
C ARG A 22 -3.15 7.83 -28.22
N ARG A 23 -3.69 7.81 -29.44
CA ARG A 23 -4.43 8.94 -30.02
C ARG A 23 -5.73 9.13 -29.25
N THR A 24 -5.90 10.30 -28.66
CA THR A 24 -7.16 10.79 -28.08
C THR A 24 -8.07 11.27 -29.21
N THR A 25 -9.05 10.47 -29.60
CA THR A 25 -10.18 10.95 -30.41
C THR A 25 -11.26 11.49 -29.47
N ARG A 26 -11.43 12.80 -29.51
CA ARG A 26 -12.47 13.57 -28.83
C ARG A 26 -13.77 13.36 -29.62
N ALA A 27 -14.70 12.57 -29.09
CA ALA A 27 -16.02 12.38 -29.69
C ALA A 27 -17.05 13.25 -28.96
N SER A 28 -17.45 14.33 -29.62
CA SER A 28 -18.70 15.05 -29.33
C SER A 28 -19.91 14.15 -29.59
N SER A 29 -20.81 14.04 -28.61
CA SER A 29 -22.20 13.63 -28.81
C SER A 29 -23.04 14.60 -27.97
N ARG A 30 -23.62 15.63 -28.59
CA ARG A 30 -25.00 15.67 -29.13
C ARG A 30 -26.01 15.08 -28.14
N SER A 31 -26.57 15.98 -27.34
CA SER A 31 -27.80 15.85 -26.59
C SER A 31 -28.98 15.62 -27.55
N SER A 32 -29.48 14.39 -27.62
CA SER A 32 -30.81 14.11 -28.15
C SER A 32 -31.74 13.87 -26.96
N GLY A 33 -32.78 14.69 -26.86
CA GLY A 33 -33.90 14.45 -25.96
C GLY A 33 -34.54 13.09 -26.25
N ALA A 34 -34.91 12.41 -25.17
CA ALA A 34 -35.79 11.27 -25.22
C ALA A 34 -36.76 11.39 -24.04
N ASP A 35 -37.96 11.85 -24.37
CA ASP A 35 -39.18 11.69 -23.59
C ASP A 35 -39.34 10.21 -23.22
N CYS A 36 -39.23 9.92 -21.92
CA CYS A 36 -39.60 8.61 -21.39
C CYS A 36 -40.99 8.74 -20.78
N HIS A 37 -41.99 8.37 -21.57
CA HIS A 37 -43.35 8.12 -21.13
C HIS A 37 -43.36 7.21 -19.89
N ARG A 38 -43.93 7.76 -18.82
CA ARG A 38 -44.88 7.15 -17.87
C ARG A 38 -45.20 5.67 -18.16
N ALA A 39 -44.37 4.77 -17.63
CA ALA A 39 -44.69 3.35 -17.55
C ALA A 39 -45.55 3.09 -16.30
N LEU A 40 -46.69 2.46 -16.56
CA LEU A 40 -47.71 2.04 -15.61
C LEU A 40 -47.13 1.06 -14.57
N LEU A 41 -47.38 1.37 -13.31
CA LEU A 41 -47.25 0.45 -12.17
C LEU A 41 -48.28 -0.69 -12.30
N PRO A 42 -47.89 -1.97 -12.20
CA PRO A 42 -48.85 -3.02 -11.86
C PRO A 42 -49.22 -2.95 -10.37
N PRO A 43 -50.51 -3.12 -10.02
CA PRO A 43 -50.97 -3.10 -8.64
C PRO A 43 -50.58 -4.39 -7.89
N ALA A 44 -50.14 -4.20 -6.66
CA ALA A 44 -50.32 -5.08 -5.51
C ALA A 44 -50.35 -6.60 -5.77
N ALA A 45 -49.19 -7.20 -6.01
CA ALA A 45 -48.98 -8.59 -5.59
C ALA A 45 -48.64 -8.58 -4.10
N SER A 46 -49.67 -8.85 -3.29
CA SER A 46 -49.58 -9.14 -1.86
C SER A 46 -48.77 -10.42 -1.65
N PHE A 47 -47.44 -10.31 -1.74
CA PHE A 47 -46.56 -11.30 -1.16
C PHE A 47 -46.31 -10.92 0.29
N CYS A 48 -47.14 -11.49 1.17
CA CYS A 48 -46.79 -11.75 2.56
C CYS A 48 -45.59 -12.71 2.62
N CYS A 49 -44.44 -12.26 2.14
CA CYS A 49 -43.17 -12.79 2.63
C CYS A 49 -43.01 -12.18 4.02
N PHE A 50 -43.44 -12.95 5.02
CA PHE A 50 -42.93 -12.90 6.37
C PHE A 50 -41.41 -13.09 6.30
N VAL A 51 -40.69 -12.05 5.87
CA VAL A 51 -39.24 -12.00 6.02
C VAL A 51 -39.06 -11.77 7.50
N PHE A 52 -38.84 -12.88 8.20
CA PHE A 52 -38.27 -12.93 9.53
C PHE A 52 -37.26 -11.78 9.63
N PHE A 53 -37.65 -10.73 10.34
CA PHE A 53 -36.83 -9.58 10.67
C PHE A 53 -35.82 -10.05 11.73
N SER A 54 -35.04 -11.07 11.39
CA SER A 54 -33.85 -11.43 12.12
C SER A 54 -32.89 -10.30 11.84
N SER A 55 -32.61 -9.52 12.89
CA SER A 55 -31.66 -8.42 13.01
C SER A 55 -30.24 -8.84 12.58
N SER A 56 -30.09 -9.14 11.30
CA SER A 56 -28.86 -9.59 10.69
C SER A 56 -28.40 -8.48 9.76
N PRO A 57 -27.39 -7.68 10.16
CA PRO A 57 -26.90 -6.54 9.39
C PRO A 57 -26.21 -6.84 8.04
N PRO A 58 -25.85 -8.07 7.59
CA PRO A 58 -25.10 -8.20 6.34
C PRO A 58 -25.96 -8.09 5.07
N PHE A 59 -27.30 -8.26 5.14
CA PHE A 59 -28.14 -8.32 3.94
C PHE A 59 -28.38 -6.95 3.29
N PHE A 60 -28.52 -5.88 4.08
CA PHE A 60 -28.73 -4.53 3.55
C PHE A 60 -27.52 -4.01 2.75
N LEU A 61 -26.31 -4.40 3.15
CA LEU A 61 -25.07 -4.06 2.45
C LEU A 61 -24.96 -4.76 1.09
N LEU A 62 -25.46 -6.00 0.99
CA LEU A 62 -25.46 -6.76 -0.27
C LEU A 62 -26.47 -6.21 -1.29
N LEU A 63 -27.62 -5.70 -0.83
CA LEU A 63 -28.67 -5.17 -1.72
C LEU A 63 -28.24 -3.87 -2.41
N LEU A 64 -27.55 -2.97 -1.69
CA LEU A 64 -27.07 -1.70 -2.24
C LEU A 64 -25.96 -1.86 -3.30
N LEU A 65 -25.22 -2.98 -3.30
CA LEU A 65 -24.17 -3.24 -4.29
C LEU A 65 -24.71 -3.62 -5.69
N ARG A 66 -25.98 -4.01 -5.82
CA ARG A 66 -26.49 -4.63 -7.08
C ARG A 66 -26.92 -3.61 -8.16
N ALA A 67 -27.16 -2.35 -7.80
CA ALA A 67 -27.75 -1.34 -8.69
C ALA A 67 -26.75 -0.45 -9.48
N ARG A 68 -25.44 -0.55 -9.21
CA ARG A 68 -24.41 0.29 -9.85
C ARG A 68 -23.33 -0.62 -10.45
N GLY A 69 -23.16 -0.57 -11.77
CA GLY A 69 -22.30 -1.47 -12.55
C GLY A 69 -21.03 -1.94 -11.82
N ALA A 70 -20.75 -3.24 -11.93
CA ALA A 70 -19.84 -4.02 -11.08
C ALA A 70 -18.40 -3.46 -10.89
N ARG A 71 -17.94 -2.53 -11.75
CA ARG A 71 -16.64 -1.89 -11.61
C ARG A 71 -16.60 -0.77 -10.55
N CYS A 72 -17.72 -0.09 -10.28
CA CYS A 72 -17.82 0.87 -9.17
C CYS A 72 -17.96 0.16 -7.81
N ALA A 73 -18.54 -1.04 -7.79
CA ALA A 73 -18.85 -1.77 -6.57
C ALA A 73 -17.62 -2.12 -5.72
N ARG A 74 -16.50 -2.53 -6.34
CA ARG A 74 -15.27 -2.86 -5.60
C ARG A 74 -14.62 -1.65 -4.95
N GLY A 75 -14.50 -0.54 -5.70
CA GLY A 75 -13.93 0.71 -5.16
C GLY A 75 -14.77 1.25 -4.02
N GLN A 76 -16.10 1.20 -4.17
CA GLN A 76 -17.04 1.62 -3.12
C GLN A 76 -16.93 0.73 -1.88
N LEU A 77 -16.81 -0.59 -2.04
CA LEU A 77 -16.62 -1.51 -0.92
C LEU A 77 -15.31 -1.24 -0.16
N VAL A 78 -14.21 -0.99 -0.87
CA VAL A 78 -12.93 -0.61 -0.23
C VAL A 78 -13.06 0.73 0.50
N GLY A 79 -13.76 1.72 -0.09
CA GLY A 79 -14.04 2.99 0.56
C GLY A 79 -14.87 2.83 1.84
N MET A 80 -15.91 2.00 1.80
CA MET A 80 -16.71 1.66 2.98
C MET A 80 -15.87 0.94 4.04
N ALA A 81 -15.02 -0.02 3.63
CA ALA A 81 -14.12 -0.71 4.55
C ALA A 81 -13.14 0.26 5.23
N CYS A 82 -12.56 1.21 4.49
CA CYS A 82 -11.73 2.27 5.07
C CYS A 82 -12.50 3.09 6.11
N ALA A 83 -13.73 3.50 5.79
CA ALA A 83 -14.56 4.29 6.69
C ALA A 83 -14.91 3.52 7.98
N VAL A 84 -15.31 2.24 7.86
CA VAL A 84 -15.65 1.37 8.99
C VAL A 84 -14.43 1.14 9.89
N LEU A 85 -13.26 0.88 9.30
CA LEU A 85 -12.03 0.64 10.05
C LEU A 85 -11.38 1.94 10.57
N ARG A 86 -11.93 3.11 10.22
CA ARG A 86 -11.36 4.44 10.48
C ARG A 86 -9.93 4.57 9.99
N GLU A 87 -9.64 3.91 8.87
CA GLU A 87 -8.30 3.90 8.27
C GLU A 87 -8.19 4.99 7.21
N PRO A 88 -7.04 5.68 7.13
CA PRO A 88 -6.82 6.76 6.17
C PRO A 88 -6.81 6.22 4.73
N PRO A 89 -7.14 7.07 3.74
CA PRO A 89 -7.31 6.65 2.34
C PRO A 89 -6.05 6.06 1.72
N HIS A 90 -4.86 6.41 2.21
CA HIS A 90 -3.60 5.83 1.72
C HIS A 90 -3.45 4.33 2.03
N LYS A 91 -4.26 3.77 2.94
CA LYS A 91 -4.32 2.33 3.23
C LYS A 91 -5.37 1.59 2.39
N ALA A 92 -6.21 2.29 1.63
CA ALA A 92 -7.18 1.68 0.71
C ALA A 92 -6.56 0.64 -0.24
N PRO A 93 -5.35 0.82 -0.78
CA PRO A 93 -4.72 -0.19 -1.63
C PRO A 93 -4.50 -1.54 -0.93
N ALA A 94 -4.22 -1.54 0.38
CA ALA A 94 -4.04 -2.77 1.16
C ALA A 94 -5.37 -3.51 1.36
N LEU A 95 -6.45 -2.78 1.63
CA LEU A 95 -7.80 -3.35 1.69
C LEU A 95 -8.28 -3.83 0.31
N GLY A 96 -7.87 -3.16 -0.76
CA GLY A 96 -8.08 -3.64 -2.13
C GLY A 96 -7.34 -4.94 -2.42
N ALA A 97 -6.13 -5.13 -1.87
CA ALA A 97 -5.42 -6.40 -1.96
C ALA A 97 -6.16 -7.51 -1.18
N ALA A 98 -6.60 -7.24 0.04
CA ALA A 98 -7.42 -8.17 0.83
C ALA A 98 -8.71 -8.57 0.10
N LEU A 99 -9.42 -7.59 -0.49
CA LEU A 99 -10.63 -7.83 -1.27
C LEU A 99 -10.38 -8.75 -2.47
N ARG A 100 -9.25 -8.58 -3.17
CA ARG A 100 -8.89 -9.45 -4.31
C ARG A 100 -8.58 -10.87 -3.88
N ARG A 101 -7.97 -11.05 -2.72
CA ARG A 101 -7.56 -12.37 -2.21
C ARG A 101 -8.71 -13.16 -1.60
N LEU A 102 -9.52 -12.50 -0.76
CA LEU A 102 -10.63 -13.12 -0.02
C LEU A 102 -11.94 -13.16 -0.82
N GLY A 103 -12.14 -12.18 -1.70
CA GLY A 103 -13.43 -11.93 -2.33
C GLY A 103 -14.37 -11.05 -1.47
N VAL A 104 -15.48 -10.64 -2.08
CA VAL A 104 -16.44 -9.67 -1.52
C VAL A 104 -17.10 -10.21 -0.25
N HIS A 105 -17.64 -11.44 -0.30
CA HIS A 105 -18.40 -12.02 0.81
C HIS A 105 -17.54 -12.21 2.07
N ALA A 106 -16.35 -12.79 1.92
CA ALA A 106 -15.43 -13.00 3.03
C ALA A 106 -14.97 -11.67 3.64
N LEU A 107 -14.70 -10.64 2.84
CA LEU A 107 -14.32 -9.33 3.37
C LEU A 107 -15.47 -8.67 4.16
N VAL A 108 -16.71 -8.72 3.65
CA VAL A 108 -17.88 -8.18 4.36
C VAL A 108 -18.13 -8.92 5.67
N GLY A 109 -18.04 -10.26 5.66
CA GLY A 109 -18.15 -11.07 6.87
C GLY A 109 -17.05 -10.74 7.88
N LEU A 110 -15.81 -10.55 7.42
CA LEU A 110 -14.70 -10.14 8.27
C LEU A 110 -14.93 -8.75 8.89
N LEU A 111 -15.41 -7.77 8.12
CA LEU A 111 -15.75 -6.44 8.63
C LEU A 111 -16.88 -6.50 9.68
N ALA A 112 -17.89 -7.35 9.46
CA ALA A 112 -18.96 -7.57 10.43
C ALA A 112 -18.42 -8.18 11.74
N ARG A 113 -17.51 -9.16 11.65
CA ARG A 113 -16.82 -9.75 12.82
C ARG A 113 -15.98 -8.72 13.56
N THR A 114 -15.25 -7.86 12.85
CA THR A 114 -14.49 -6.76 13.46
C THR A 114 -15.39 -5.81 14.24
N MET A 115 -16.55 -5.45 13.68
CA MET A 115 -17.52 -4.58 14.35
C MET A 115 -18.18 -5.26 15.56
N ALA A 116 -18.46 -6.56 15.47
CA ALA A 116 -18.94 -7.32 16.62
C ALA A 116 -17.89 -7.35 17.75
N ALA A 117 -16.62 -7.59 17.42
CA ALA A 117 -15.52 -7.58 18.38
C ALA A 117 -15.37 -6.21 19.06
N GLU A 118 -15.43 -5.10 18.30
CA GLU A 118 -15.40 -3.76 18.88
C GLU A 118 -16.57 -3.49 19.83
N LYS A 119 -17.79 -3.92 19.46
CA LYS A 119 -18.99 -3.80 20.32
C LYS A 119 -18.86 -4.59 21.62
N GLN A 120 -18.10 -5.69 21.62
CA GLN A 120 -17.83 -6.52 22.80
C GLN A 120 -16.66 -5.98 23.67
N GLY A 121 -16.21 -4.76 23.43
CA GLY A 121 -15.08 -4.17 24.17
C GLY A 121 -13.75 -4.22 23.42
N GLY A 122 -13.72 -4.77 22.20
CA GLY A 122 -12.55 -4.90 21.33
C GLY A 122 -11.52 -5.90 21.81
N MET A 123 -10.31 -5.85 21.25
CA MET A 123 -9.22 -6.79 21.60
C MET A 123 -8.05 -6.06 22.23
N TRP A 124 -7.44 -6.65 23.25
CA TRP A 124 -6.20 -6.16 23.84
C TRP A 124 -4.97 -6.59 23.04
N THR A 125 -3.88 -5.83 23.15
CA THR A 125 -2.57 -6.30 22.69
C THR A 125 -2.13 -7.55 23.46
N ALA A 126 -1.19 -8.33 22.91
CA ALA A 126 -0.66 -9.51 23.60
C ALA A 126 -0.06 -9.14 24.96
N ASP A 127 0.58 -7.98 25.03
CA ASP A 127 1.17 -7.43 26.25
C ASP A 127 0.13 -6.83 27.22
N GLN A 128 -1.16 -6.85 26.86
CA GLN A 128 -2.29 -6.22 27.58
C GLN A 128 -2.12 -4.73 27.88
N SER A 129 -1.09 -4.08 27.35
CA SER A 129 -0.75 -2.69 27.60
C SER A 129 -1.75 -1.69 27.00
N LYS A 130 -2.40 -2.04 25.89
CA LYS A 130 -3.34 -1.16 25.20
C LYS A 130 -4.42 -1.93 24.45
N LYS A 131 -5.59 -1.31 24.29
CA LYS A 131 -6.62 -1.80 23.37
C LYS A 131 -6.15 -1.62 21.92
N ARG A 132 -6.36 -2.63 21.08
CA ARG A 132 -6.08 -2.55 19.64
C ARG A 132 -7.05 -1.58 18.98
N SER A 133 -6.58 -0.87 17.96
CA SER A 133 -7.46 -0.11 17.08
C SER A 133 -8.34 -1.06 16.27
N THR A 134 -9.45 -0.55 15.74
CA THR A 134 -10.38 -1.31 14.89
C THR A 134 -9.70 -1.93 13.68
N GLY A 135 -8.77 -1.20 13.03
CA GLY A 135 -7.91 -1.76 11.99
C GLY A 135 -6.98 -2.86 12.51
N GLY A 136 -6.43 -2.71 13.71
CA GLY A 136 -5.63 -3.74 14.37
C GLY A 136 -6.42 -5.02 14.65
N VAL A 137 -7.65 -4.90 15.15
CA VAL A 137 -8.60 -6.02 15.33
C VAL A 137 -8.87 -6.71 14.00
N PHE A 138 -9.16 -5.95 12.94
CA PHE A 138 -9.37 -6.49 11.59
C PHE A 138 -8.19 -7.33 11.10
N PHE A 139 -6.95 -6.85 11.29
CA PHE A 139 -5.77 -7.58 10.86
C PHE A 139 -5.47 -8.83 11.69
N VAL A 140 -5.83 -8.84 12.98
CA VAL A 140 -5.76 -10.04 13.82
C VAL A 140 -6.75 -11.09 13.33
N LEU A 141 -8.02 -10.70 13.14
CA LEU A 141 -9.05 -11.60 12.62
C LEU A 141 -8.74 -12.09 11.20
N LEU A 142 -8.13 -11.25 10.36
CA LEU A 142 -7.65 -11.64 9.04
C LEU A 142 -6.58 -12.72 9.14
N LYS A 143 -5.59 -12.54 10.04
CA LYS A 143 -4.52 -13.51 10.26
C LYS A 143 -5.04 -14.85 10.77
N GLU A 144 -6.05 -14.84 11.64
CA GLU A 144 -6.70 -16.05 12.16
C GLU A 144 -7.53 -16.78 11.09
N MET A 145 -8.18 -16.02 10.19
CA MET A 145 -9.05 -16.58 9.15
C MET A 145 -8.26 -17.10 7.93
N ASP A 146 -7.28 -16.33 7.46
CA ASP A 146 -6.48 -16.64 6.27
C ASP A 146 -5.06 -16.02 6.43
N PRO A 147 -4.09 -16.80 6.94
CA PRO A 147 -2.72 -16.30 7.18
C PRO A 147 -1.98 -15.95 5.89
N ASP A 148 -2.31 -16.60 4.77
CA ASP A 148 -1.68 -16.32 3.47
C ASP A 148 -2.16 -14.97 2.93
N ALA A 149 -3.47 -14.71 3.00
CA ALA A 149 -4.02 -13.41 2.64
C ALA A 149 -3.45 -12.29 3.52
N PHE A 150 -3.24 -12.55 4.81
CA PHE A 150 -2.58 -11.61 5.70
C PHE A 150 -1.13 -11.31 5.25
N ALA A 151 -0.34 -12.33 4.92
CA ALA A 151 1.03 -12.18 4.45
C ALA A 151 1.09 -11.34 3.16
N ASP A 152 0.22 -11.63 2.19
CA ASP A 152 0.12 -10.89 0.93
C ASP A 152 -0.17 -9.40 1.15
N VAL A 153 -1.13 -9.09 2.03
CA VAL A 153 -1.51 -7.71 2.34
C VAL A 153 -0.36 -6.97 3.04
N MET A 154 0.34 -7.61 3.96
CA MET A 154 1.49 -7.03 4.66
C MET A 154 2.68 -6.81 3.72
N GLN A 155 2.94 -7.75 2.81
CA GLN A 155 3.98 -7.60 1.80
C GLN A 155 3.65 -6.43 0.85
N PHE A 156 2.39 -6.32 0.44
CA PHE A 156 1.93 -5.21 -0.40
C PHE A 156 2.11 -3.85 0.30
N GLN A 157 1.75 -3.73 1.59
CA GLN A 157 2.00 -2.51 2.36
C GLN A 157 3.49 -2.16 2.43
N ARG A 158 4.36 -3.17 2.64
CA ARG A 158 5.82 -2.97 2.66
C ARG A 158 6.33 -2.46 1.31
N GLN A 159 5.83 -2.99 0.21
CA GLN A 159 6.18 -2.53 -1.14
C GLN A 159 5.75 -1.09 -1.39
N GLN A 160 4.53 -0.71 -0.98
CA GLN A 160 4.05 0.67 -1.10
C GLN A 160 4.93 1.65 -0.30
N ARG A 161 5.30 1.30 0.93
CA ARG A 161 6.21 2.12 1.74
C ARG A 161 7.60 2.27 1.10
N LYS A 162 8.14 1.20 0.51
CA LYS A 162 9.42 1.26 -0.22
C LYS A 162 9.32 2.18 -1.44
N LYS A 163 8.26 2.06 -2.22
CA LYS A 163 8.03 2.90 -3.42
C LYS A 163 7.93 4.39 -3.07
N MET A 164 7.22 4.72 -1.98
CA MET A 164 7.12 6.10 -1.51
C MET A 164 8.46 6.67 -1.03
N LYS A 165 9.28 5.86 -0.36
CA LYS A 165 10.63 6.28 0.06
C LYS A 165 11.56 6.53 -1.12
N SER A 166 11.52 5.69 -2.16
CA SER A 166 12.39 5.87 -3.33
C SER A 166 11.99 7.11 -4.14
N THR A 167 10.70 7.41 -4.28
CA THR A 167 10.26 8.62 -4.99
C THR A 167 10.64 9.91 -4.26
N PHE A 168 10.65 9.90 -2.92
CA PHE A 168 11.00 11.08 -2.14
C PHE A 168 12.49 11.43 -2.24
N PHE A 169 13.37 10.43 -2.37
CA PHE A 169 14.82 10.65 -2.44
C PHE A 169 15.31 11.14 -3.82
N VAL A 170 14.54 10.94 -4.89
CA VAL A 170 14.92 11.36 -6.25
C VAL A 170 14.59 12.83 -6.51
N GLY A 171 13.63 13.43 -5.79
CA GLY A 171 13.23 14.83 -5.99
C GLY A 171 14.12 15.89 -5.32
N CYS A 172 14.99 15.52 -4.38
CA CYS A 172 15.79 16.47 -3.60
C CYS A 172 17.22 16.68 -4.14
N LYS A 173 17.64 15.90 -5.16
CA LYS A 173 18.99 16.03 -5.74
C LYS A 173 19.03 16.77 -7.07
N THR A 174 17.89 17.19 -7.63
CA THR A 174 17.84 17.85 -8.95
C THR A 174 17.75 19.37 -8.88
N THR A 175 17.53 19.98 -7.71
CA THR A 175 17.54 21.45 -7.57
C THR A 175 18.93 22.05 -7.35
N THR A 176 19.96 21.24 -7.07
CA THR A 176 21.38 21.67 -7.03
C THR A 176 22.20 21.16 -8.21
N ALA A 177 21.55 20.63 -9.26
CA ALA A 177 22.22 20.28 -10.52
C ALA A 177 22.09 21.38 -11.60
N ALA A 178 21.20 22.36 -11.41
CA ALA A 178 21.02 23.47 -12.35
C ALA A 178 21.93 24.70 -12.06
N THR A 179 22.69 24.68 -10.96
CA THR A 179 23.64 25.76 -10.60
C THR A 179 25.08 25.25 -10.43
N VAL A 180 25.38 24.05 -10.94
CA VAL A 180 26.75 23.49 -10.94
C VAL A 180 27.07 23.04 -12.36
N SER A 181 27.13 24.00 -13.28
CA SER A 181 27.67 23.78 -14.62
C SER A 181 28.86 24.68 -14.95
N ASN A 182 29.38 25.47 -13.99
CA ASN A 182 30.46 26.42 -14.27
C ASN A 182 31.74 26.28 -13.42
N ASN A 183 31.83 25.41 -12.41
CA ASN A 183 32.99 25.38 -11.49
C ASN A 183 33.61 23.98 -11.37
N THR A 184 34.00 23.38 -12.49
CA THR A 184 34.65 22.05 -12.49
C THR A 184 36.12 22.12 -12.10
N GLU A 185 36.75 23.29 -12.09
CA GLU A 185 38.18 23.45 -11.84
C GLU A 185 38.55 23.56 -10.33
N GLU A 186 37.67 24.09 -9.47
CA GLU A 186 37.98 24.23 -8.03
C GLU A 186 37.85 22.92 -7.21
N ARG A 187 37.34 21.85 -7.82
CA ARG A 187 37.03 20.59 -7.10
C ARG A 187 38.21 19.63 -7.02
N GLU A 188 39.22 19.77 -7.87
CA GLU A 188 40.44 18.94 -7.78
C GLU A 188 41.35 19.41 -6.64
N GLU A 189 41.52 20.71 -6.43
CA GLU A 189 42.38 21.24 -5.35
C GLU A 189 41.87 20.90 -3.94
N HIS A 190 40.55 20.91 -3.73
CA HIS A 190 39.97 20.61 -2.42
C HIS A 190 40.18 19.14 -2.01
N HIS A 191 40.26 18.21 -2.97
CA HIS A 191 40.40 16.79 -2.66
C HIS A 191 41.85 16.40 -2.29
N ASP A 192 42.84 17.14 -2.79
CA ASP A 192 44.25 16.99 -2.43
C ASP A 192 44.60 17.62 -1.08
N LEU A 193 43.96 18.74 -0.72
CA LEU A 193 44.10 19.33 0.62
C LEU A 193 43.57 18.40 1.73
N LEU A 194 42.49 17.65 1.47
CA LEU A 194 41.98 16.66 2.41
C LEU A 194 42.88 15.43 2.56
N ARG A 195 43.61 15.03 1.51
CA ARG A 195 44.64 13.98 1.64
C ARG A 195 45.82 14.48 2.48
N LYS A 196 46.32 15.70 2.23
CA LYS A 196 47.42 16.29 3.04
C LYS A 196 47.07 16.41 4.51
N LYS A 197 45.85 16.87 4.85
CA LYS A 197 45.42 17.03 6.26
C LYS A 197 45.36 15.70 7.03
N LYS A 198 45.14 14.59 6.33
CA LYS A 198 45.08 13.25 6.95
C LYS A 198 46.46 12.70 7.32
N TYR A 199 47.52 13.10 6.60
CA TYR A 199 48.89 12.69 6.93
C TYR A 199 49.44 13.44 8.15
N ILE A 200 49.18 14.74 8.28
CA ILE A 200 49.66 15.55 9.41
C ILE A 200 49.07 15.05 10.75
N ASN A 201 47.78 14.73 10.78
CA ASN A 201 47.12 14.26 12.00
C ASN A 201 47.55 12.85 12.44
N ASN A 202 48.21 12.08 11.58
CA ASN A 202 48.72 10.76 11.94
C ASN A 202 50.12 10.85 12.57
N GLU A 203 50.97 11.81 12.14
CA GLU A 203 52.30 11.99 12.74
C GLU A 203 52.24 12.54 14.17
N GLU A 204 51.26 13.41 14.48
CA GLU A 204 51.06 13.93 15.84
C GLU A 204 50.64 12.86 16.86
N LYS A 205 50.10 11.71 16.40
CA LYS A 205 49.66 10.63 17.28
C LYS A 205 50.74 9.62 17.64
N GLU A 206 51.82 9.53 16.87
CA GLU A 206 52.91 8.58 17.17
C GLU A 206 54.01 9.17 18.06
N GLY A 207 53.97 10.48 18.35
CA GLY A 207 54.95 11.16 19.21
C GLY A 207 54.61 11.22 20.71
N CYS A 208 53.52 10.61 21.18
CA CYS A 208 53.00 10.81 22.54
C CYS A 208 52.78 9.50 23.32
N SER A 209 53.74 8.57 23.30
CA SER A 209 53.68 7.33 24.09
C SER A 209 54.74 7.18 25.18
N ASP A 210 55.74 8.06 25.27
CA ASP A 210 56.96 7.75 26.05
C ASP A 210 57.17 8.66 27.27
N VAL A 211 56.16 8.94 28.09
CA VAL A 211 56.38 9.55 29.43
C VAL A 211 55.29 9.12 30.44
N ALA A 212 55.25 7.86 30.86
CA ALA A 212 54.47 7.47 32.04
C ALA A 212 54.92 6.13 32.64
N ALA A 213 56.15 6.05 33.14
CA ALA A 213 56.60 4.91 33.94
C ALA A 213 57.65 5.32 34.98
N SER A 214 57.24 6.11 35.97
CA SER A 214 57.97 6.27 37.24
C SER A 214 57.09 6.99 38.26
N GLY A 215 56.50 6.21 39.17
CA GLY A 215 55.72 6.65 40.32
C GLY A 215 55.37 5.46 41.19
#